data_AF-A0A139RFC5-F1
#
_entry.id   AF-A0A139RFC5-F1
#
_cell.length_a   1.000
_cell.length_b   1.000
_cell.length_c   1.000
_cell.angle_alpha   90.00
_cell.angle_beta   90.00
_cell.angle_gamma   90.00
#
_symmetry.space_group_name_H-M   'P 1'
#
loop_
_entity.id
_entity.type
_entity.pdbx_description
1 polymer ?
#
loop_
_entity_poly.entity_id
_entity_poly.type
_entity_poly.pdbx_seq_one_letter_code
_entity_poly.pdbx_strand_id
1 'polypeptide(L)' 'MTDKDGNLVWFGNYYGWGILKNETNIFRTAHQPFRLQNQYADRETGLHYNFFRYYEPDAGRFVGRKQFL' A
#
# COMPACT_ATOMS: atom_id res chain seq x y z
N MET A 1 -5.55 5.79 10.07
CA MET A 1 -4.45 6.46 10.80
C MET A 1 -5.05 7.59 11.60
N THR A 2 -4.73 7.63 12.89
CA THR A 2 -5.19 8.68 13.81
C THR A 2 -4.00 9.47 14.33
N ASP A 3 -4.25 10.69 14.79
CA ASP A 3 -3.26 11.43 15.59
C ASP A 3 -3.19 10.89 17.03
N LYS A 4 -2.41 11.56 17.87
CA LYS A 4 -2.23 11.21 19.30
C LYS A 4 -3.50 11.36 20.14
N ASP A 5 -4.46 12.16 19.67
CA ASP A 5 -5.71 12.45 20.38
C ASP A 5 -6.87 11.57 19.85
N GLY A 6 -6.59 10.71 18.87
CA GLY A 6 -7.56 9.77 18.28
C GLY A 6 -8.34 10.33 17.10
N ASN A 7 -8.07 11.55 16.63
CA ASN A 7 -8.76 12.11 15.48
C ASN A 7 -8.32 11.41 14.20
N LEU A 8 -9.25 11.20 13.27
CA LEU A 8 -8.93 10.64 11.97
C LEU A 8 -7.98 11.60 11.22
N VAL A 9 -6.86 11.08 10.72
CA VAL A 9 -5.92 11.84 9.88
C VAL A 9 -5.98 11.31 8.44
N TRP A 10 -6.01 9.99 8.31
CA TRP A 10 -6.03 9.32 7.01
C TRP A 10 -6.83 8.02 7.05
N PHE A 11 -7.59 7.75 6.00
CA PHE A 11 -8.30 6.51 5.76
C PHE A 11 -8.14 6.09 4.29
N GLY A 12 -8.00 4.80 4.02
CA GLY A 12 -7.92 4.27 2.66
C GLY A 12 -8.86 3.10 2.47
N ASN A 13 -9.51 3.08 1.32
CA ASN A 13 -10.33 1.95 0.85
C ASN A 13 -9.55 1.23 -0.25
N TYR A 14 -9.55 -0.10 -0.23
CA TYR A 14 -8.74 -0.93 -1.11
C TYR A 14 -9.58 -1.91 -1.92
N TYR A 15 -9.15 -2.19 -3.15
CA TYR A 15 -9.58 -3.38 -3.89
C TYR A 15 -8.90 -4.65 -3.33
N GLY A 16 -9.37 -5.82 -3.76
CA GLY A 16 -8.95 -7.12 -3.22
C GLY A 16 -7.44 -7.41 -3.26
N TRP A 17 -6.70 -6.78 -4.18
CA TRP A 17 -5.25 -6.95 -4.34
C TRP A 17 -4.42 -5.76 -3.86
N GLY A 18 -4.96 -4.92 -2.98
CA GLY A 18 -4.19 -3.84 -2.34
C GLY A 18 -4.10 -2.55 -3.15
N ILE A 19 -4.75 -2.48 -4.32
CA ILE A 19 -4.92 -1.22 -5.06
C ILE A 19 -5.77 -0.26 -4.22
N LEU A 20 -5.25 0.94 -3.96
CA LEU A 20 -5.98 2.01 -3.26
C LEU A 20 -7.11 2.53 -4.16
N LYS A 21 -8.35 2.20 -3.80
CA LYS A 21 -9.56 2.63 -4.53
C LYS A 21 -9.83 4.11 -4.32
N ASN A 22 -9.76 4.55 -3.07
CA ASN A 22 -9.85 5.95 -2.69
C ASN A 22 -9.20 6.14 -1.31
N GLU A 23 -8.85 7.38 -1.01
CA GLU A 23 -8.36 7.80 0.29
C GLU A 23 -9.03 9.08 0.75
N THR A 24 -9.18 9.18 2.07
CA THR A 24 -9.47 10.43 2.78
C THR A 24 -8.19 10.84 3.49
N ASN A 25 -7.67 12.01 3.16
CA ASN A 25 -6.49 12.60 3.80
C ASN A 25 -6.87 13.98 4.33
N ILE A 26 -7.31 14.04 5.59
CA ILE A 26 -8.02 15.21 6.15
C ILE A 26 -7.19 16.48 6.04
N PHE A 27 -5.90 16.38 6.36
CA PHE A 27 -4.99 17.52 6.36
C PHE A 27 -4.09 17.59 5.12
N ARG A 28 -4.20 16.62 4.20
CA ARG A 28 -3.35 16.47 3.01
C ARG A 28 -1.84 16.37 3.32
N THR A 29 -1.48 16.20 4.58
CA THR A 29 -0.09 16.05 5.07
C THR A 29 0.29 14.60 5.30
N ALA A 30 -0.69 13.69 5.38
CA ALA A 30 -0.40 12.29 5.60
C ALA A 30 0.22 11.65 4.36
N HIS A 31 1.36 10.99 4.53
CA HIS A 31 1.89 10.05 3.55
C HIS A 31 1.74 8.63 4.10
N GLN A 32 0.79 7.86 3.56
CA GLN A 32 0.54 6.47 3.95
C GLN A 32 0.85 5.52 2.78
N PRO A 33 2.07 4.96 2.71
CA PRO A 33 2.48 4.04 1.65
C PRO A 33 2.12 2.57 1.92
N PHE A 34 1.73 2.21 3.15
CA PHE A 34 1.36 0.82 3.44
C PHE A 34 0.04 0.42 2.77
N ARG A 35 -0.03 -0.82 2.28
CA ARG A 35 -1.19 -1.41 1.60
C ARG A 35 -1.69 -2.63 2.37
N LEU A 36 -1.83 -3.79 1.73
CA LEU A 36 -2.07 -5.04 2.43
C LEU A 36 -0.83 -5.47 3.24
N GLN A 37 -0.95 -6.56 3.98
CA GLN A 37 0.10 -7.04 4.88
C GLN A 37 1.47 -7.10 4.18
N ASN A 38 2.45 -6.39 4.77
CA ASN A 38 3.83 -6.27 4.30
C ASN A 38 4.03 -5.60 2.92
N GLN A 39 3.01 -4.92 2.38
CA GLN A 39 3.11 -4.20 1.11
C GLN A 39 3.37 -2.72 1.33
N TYR A 40 4.45 -2.22 0.72
CA TYR A 40 4.78 -0.80 0.61
C TYR A 40 4.57 -0.36 -0.84
N ALA A 41 3.69 0.60 -1.08
CA ALA A 41 3.44 1.12 -2.43
C ALA A 41 4.60 1.96 -2.92
N ASP A 42 5.24 1.51 -3.99
CA ASP A 42 6.20 2.27 -4.76
C ASP A 42 5.45 3.04 -5.85
N ARG A 43 5.42 4.37 -5.72
CA ARG A 43 4.71 5.25 -6.67
C ARG A 43 5.42 5.39 -8.01
N GLU A 44 6.73 5.18 -8.06
CA GLU A 44 7.50 5.32 -9.29
C GLU A 44 7.21 4.16 -10.24
N THR A 45 7.10 2.95 -9.69
CA THR A 45 6.86 1.72 -10.47
C THR A 45 5.38 1.31 -10.52
N GLY A 46 4.55 1.79 -9.59
CA GLY A 46 3.19 1.30 -9.38
C GLY A 46 3.11 -0.06 -8.69
N LEU A 47 4.25 -0.70 -8.43
CA LEU A 47 4.33 -1.99 -7.76
C LEU A 47 4.29 -1.82 -6.24
N HIS A 48 4.14 -2.92 -5.53
CA HIS A 48 4.19 -2.97 -4.07
C HIS A 48 5.42 -3.75 -3.65
N TYR A 49 6.37 -3.10 -2.99
CA TYR A 49 7.50 -3.79 -2.38
C TYR A 49 7.01 -4.64 -1.20
N ASN A 50 7.37 -5.92 -1.21
CA ASN A 50 7.01 -6.88 -0.19
C ASN A 50 8.21 -7.81 0.04
N PHE A 51 8.91 -7.56 1.15
CA PHE A 51 10.02 -8.36 1.68
C PHE A 51 10.82 -9.15 0.61
N PHE A 52 11.70 -8.44 -0.10
CA PHE A 52 12.57 -8.93 -1.18
C PHE A 52 11.92 -9.21 -2.54
N ARG A 53 10.63 -8.94 -2.72
CA ARG A 53 9.95 -9.08 -4.02
C ARG A 53 9.02 -7.91 -4.29
N TYR A 54 8.76 -7.65 -5.55
CA TYR A 54 7.71 -6.72 -5.97
C TYR A 54 6.41 -7.48 -6.22
N TYR A 55 5.29 -6.89 -5.84
CA TYR A 55 3.94 -7.37 -6.09
C TYR A 55 3.25 -6.42 -7.06
N GLU A 56 2.70 -6.98 -8.14
CA GLU A 56 1.93 -6.29 -9.16
C GLU A 56 0.45 -6.35 -8.76
N PRO A 57 -0.13 -5.26 -8.22
CA PRO A 57 -1.45 -5.29 -7.64
C PRO A 57 -2.57 -5.40 -8.68
N ASP A 58 -2.32 -4.91 -9.91
CA ASP A 58 -3.25 -5.04 -11.04
C ASP A 58 -3.41 -6.49 -11.49
N ALA A 59 -2.32 -7.27 -11.48
CA ALA A 59 -2.33 -8.69 -11.82
C ALA A 59 -2.55 -9.62 -10.62
N GLY A 60 -2.51 -9.08 -9.39
CA GLY A 60 -2.66 -9.84 -8.16
C GLY A 60 -1.52 -10.83 -7.87
N ARG A 61 -0.28 -10.57 -8.33
CA ARG A 61 0.84 -11.54 -8.27
C ARG A 61 2.19 -10.92 -7.96
N PHE A 62 3.16 -11.73 -7.54
CA PHE A 62 4.55 -11.30 -7.41
C PHE A 62 5.25 -11.24 -8.78
N VAL A 63 6.12 -10.23 -8.94
CA VAL A 63 7.02 -10.03 -10.06
C VAL A 63 8.37 -10.69 -9.76
N GLY A 64 8.97 -11.31 -10.78
CA GLY A 64 10.28 -11.95 -10.69
C GLY A 64 10.21 -13.46 -10.40
N ARG A 65 11.39 -14.10 -10.41
CA ARG A 65 11.49 -15.54 -10.12
C ARG A 65 11.17 -15.79 -8.64
N LYS A 66 10.52 -16.92 -8.35
CA LYS A 66 10.36 -17.39 -6.98
C LYS A 66 11.76 -17.54 -6.37
N GLN A 67 12.14 -16.64 -5.47
CA GLN A 67 13.34 -16.80 -4.65
C GLN A 67 13.07 -17.97 -3.69
N PHE A 68 13.39 -19.19 -4.10
CA PHE A 68 13.50 -20.28 -3.13
C PHE A 68 14.61 -19.86 -2.16
N LEU A 69 14.26 -19.71 -0.88
CA LEU A 69 15.25 -19.67 0.20
C LEU A 69 15.89 -21.05 0.30
#